data_AF-A0A9E4RML5-F1
#
_entry.id   AF-A0A9E4RML5-F1
#
_cell.length_a   1.000
_cell.length_b   1.000
_cell.length_c   1.000
_cell.angle_alpha   90.00
_cell.angle_beta   90.00
_cell.angle_gamma   90.00
#
_symmetry.space_group_name_H-M   'P 1'
#
loop_
_entity.id
_entity.type
_entity.pdbx_description
1 polymer ?
#
loop_
_entity_poly.entity_id
_entity_poly.type
_entity_poly.pdbx_seq_one_letter_code
_entity_poly.pdbx_strand_id
1 'polypeptide(L)'
;MKRNQINPIPPVALDDSPAHRVPAGDALPPDAPRRSTQAAREVRRNSALRQARTCYHHLAGIAGVELLEQLLDRGWLEPEESQDSRTSYRPTALGLKELQQRSVEAIPATDSRRRFAYGCLDWTERRPHLGGALGALLMDALNAQGAARRQQGTRVVLLGSNFADWLEQPVQPG
;
A
#
# COMPACT_ATOMS: atom_id res chain seq x y z
N MET A 1 -43.00 -31.67 40.22
CA MET A 1 -41.62 -31.32 39.78
C MET A 1 -41.65 -30.10 38.86
N LYS A 2 -40.54 -29.37 38.79
CA LYS A 2 -40.42 -27.91 38.63
C LYS A 2 -40.78 -27.39 37.22
N ARG A 3 -41.60 -26.33 37.14
CA ARG A 3 -41.81 -25.53 35.91
C ARG A 3 -40.54 -24.74 35.62
N ASN A 4 -39.95 -24.95 34.44
CA ASN A 4 -38.75 -24.27 33.99
C ASN A 4 -39.08 -22.81 33.67
N GLN A 5 -38.66 -21.88 34.52
CA GLN A 5 -38.84 -20.45 34.32
C GLN A 5 -37.78 -19.98 33.32
N ILE A 6 -38.20 -19.62 32.11
CA ILE A 6 -37.36 -18.97 31.11
C ILE A 6 -37.33 -17.49 31.46
N ASN A 7 -36.19 -16.98 31.91
CA ASN A 7 -35.99 -15.55 32.11
C ASN A 7 -35.93 -14.84 30.74
N PRO A 8 -36.57 -13.66 30.57
CA PRO A 8 -36.48 -12.92 29.33
C PRO A 8 -35.05 -12.37 29.10
N ILE A 9 -34.58 -12.48 27.86
CA ILE A 9 -33.32 -11.90 27.39
C ILE A 9 -33.48 -10.37 27.37
N PRO A 10 -32.58 -9.58 27.98
CA PRO A 10 -32.65 -8.12 27.91
C PRO A 10 -32.37 -7.64 26.47
N PRO A 11 -32.93 -6.48 26.05
CA PRO A 11 -32.65 -5.93 24.73
C PRO A 11 -31.17 -5.60 24.60
N VAL A 12 -30.54 -6.12 23.56
CA VAL A 12 -29.17 -5.78 23.18
C VAL A 12 -29.17 -4.30 22.78
N ALA A 13 -28.44 -3.48 23.52
CA ALA A 13 -28.24 -2.09 23.16
C ALA A 13 -27.59 -2.03 21.77
N LEU A 14 -28.19 -1.26 20.86
CA LEU A 14 -27.55 -0.86 19.63
C LEU A 14 -26.31 -0.05 20.00
N ASP A 15 -25.16 -0.64 19.76
CA ASP A 15 -23.85 0.00 19.84
C ASP A 15 -23.77 1.07 18.73
N ASP A 16 -24.00 2.33 19.09
CA ASP A 16 -23.70 3.52 18.27
C ASP A 16 -22.17 3.74 18.17
N SER A 17 -21.43 2.67 17.86
CA SER A 17 -20.01 2.75 17.55
C SER A 17 -19.87 3.55 16.25
N PRO A 18 -19.09 4.65 16.24
CA PRO A 18 -18.87 5.40 15.02
C PRO A 18 -18.18 4.48 14.01
N ALA A 19 -18.86 4.27 12.88
CA ALA A 19 -18.31 3.69 11.67
C ALA A 19 -16.87 4.20 11.50
N HIS A 20 -15.95 3.25 11.32
CA HIS A 20 -14.52 3.47 11.16
C HIS A 20 -14.28 4.53 10.08
N ARG A 21 -14.14 5.78 10.51
CA ARG A 21 -13.86 6.92 9.65
C ARG A 21 -12.39 6.79 9.30
N VAL A 22 -12.11 6.46 8.04
CA VAL A 22 -10.78 6.58 7.45
C VAL A 22 -10.25 7.97 7.82
N PRO A 23 -9.15 8.11 8.58
CA PRO A 23 -8.64 9.42 8.91
C PRO A 23 -8.24 10.11 7.61
N ALA A 24 -8.84 11.27 7.36
CA ALA A 24 -8.36 12.19 6.34
C ALA A 24 -6.87 12.44 6.63
N GLY A 25 -6.03 12.13 5.65
CA GLY A 25 -4.58 12.04 5.80
C GLY A 25 -3.98 13.16 6.64
N ASP A 26 -3.09 12.77 7.53
CA ASP A 26 -2.43 13.67 8.49
C ASP A 26 -2.06 14.99 7.86
N ALA A 27 -2.55 16.06 8.49
CA ALA A 27 -2.21 17.42 8.13
C ALA A 27 -0.68 17.56 8.19
N LEU A 28 -0.14 17.85 7.03
CA LEU A 28 1.26 18.11 6.80
C LEU A 28 1.74 19.30 7.68
N PRO A 29 2.94 19.28 8.28
CA PRO A 29 3.44 20.41 9.05
C PRO A 29 3.50 21.70 8.22
N PRO A 30 3.29 22.88 8.83
CA PRO A 30 3.09 24.16 8.14
C PRO A 30 4.26 24.60 7.25
N ASP A 31 5.48 24.14 7.55
CA ASP A 31 6.71 24.49 6.83
C ASP A 31 7.16 23.44 5.79
N ALA A 32 6.33 22.43 5.55
CA ALA A 32 6.66 21.45 4.54
C ALA A 32 6.69 22.09 3.14
N PRO A 33 7.68 21.76 2.30
CA PRO A 33 7.85 22.39 1.00
C PRO A 33 6.56 22.27 0.18
N ARG A 34 6.13 23.42 -0.37
CA ARG A 34 4.90 23.49 -1.17
C ARG A 34 4.99 22.50 -2.32
N ARG A 35 3.89 21.82 -2.62
CA ARG A 35 3.77 20.97 -3.82
C ARG A 35 4.12 21.79 -5.05
N SER A 36 4.75 21.16 -6.05
CA SER A 36 4.93 21.79 -7.35
C SER A 36 3.59 22.16 -7.98
N THR A 37 3.60 23.11 -8.92
CA THR A 37 2.37 23.53 -9.64
C THR A 37 1.67 22.35 -10.31
N GLN A 38 2.45 21.43 -10.87
CA GLN A 38 1.96 20.19 -11.46
C GLN A 38 1.33 19.28 -10.41
N ALA A 39 2.02 18.97 -9.31
CA ALA A 39 1.46 18.14 -8.24
C ALA A 39 0.16 18.71 -7.68
N ALA A 40 0.11 20.03 -7.44
CA ALA A 40 -1.10 20.70 -6.97
C ALA A 40 -2.26 20.60 -7.99
N ARG A 41 -1.95 20.64 -9.30
CA ARG A 41 -2.94 20.44 -10.37
C ARG A 41 -3.49 19.02 -10.38
N GLU A 42 -2.62 18.00 -10.28
CA GLU A 42 -3.05 16.59 -10.25
C GLU A 42 -3.94 16.30 -9.02
N VAL A 43 -3.59 16.88 -7.87
CA VAL A 43 -4.42 16.83 -6.65
C VAL A 43 -5.78 17.48 -6.86
N ARG A 44 -5.83 18.73 -7.33
CA ARG A 44 -7.10 19.44 -7.57
C ARG A 44 -8.03 18.72 -8.55
N ARG A 45 -7.45 18.06 -9.57
CA ARG A 45 -8.22 17.36 -10.61
C ARG A 45 -8.56 15.92 -10.24
N ASN A 46 -8.05 15.42 -9.12
CA ASN A 46 -8.10 14.01 -8.76
C ASN A 46 -7.76 13.07 -9.93
N SER A 47 -6.66 13.38 -10.64
CA SER A 47 -6.38 12.77 -11.93
C SER A 47 -6.01 11.28 -11.84
N ALA A 48 -6.11 10.56 -12.97
CA ALA A 48 -5.62 9.18 -13.07
C ALA A 48 -4.14 9.05 -12.67
N LEU A 49 -3.32 10.07 -12.96
CA LEU A 49 -1.91 10.09 -12.57
C LEU A 49 -1.73 10.19 -11.05
N ARG A 50 -2.65 10.84 -10.34
CA ARG A 50 -2.69 10.85 -8.87
C ARG A 50 -3.15 9.51 -8.30
N GLN A 51 -4.18 8.90 -8.91
CA GLN A 51 -4.75 7.63 -8.45
C GLN A 51 -3.70 6.51 -8.46
N ALA A 52 -3.08 6.27 -9.61
CA ALA A 52 -2.03 5.26 -9.74
C ALA A 52 -1.10 5.56 -10.92
N ARG A 53 0.20 5.45 -10.68
CA ARG A 53 1.22 5.65 -11.70
C ARG A 53 2.48 4.86 -11.42
N THR A 54 3.37 4.78 -12.40
CA THR A 54 4.76 4.40 -12.13
C THR A 54 5.58 5.62 -11.74
N CYS A 55 6.33 5.49 -10.65
CA CYS A 55 7.49 6.31 -10.36
C CYS A 55 8.69 5.40 -10.69
N TYR A 56 9.45 5.68 -11.75
CA TYR A 56 10.37 4.68 -12.32
C TYR A 56 9.66 3.33 -12.60
N HIS A 57 10.03 2.29 -11.85
CA HIS A 57 9.53 0.92 -12.00
C HIS A 57 8.59 0.47 -10.88
N HIS A 58 8.25 1.34 -9.91
CA HIS A 58 7.38 0.99 -8.79
C HIS A 58 6.09 1.81 -8.76
N LEU A 59 5.05 1.24 -8.16
CA LEU A 59 3.74 1.86 -8.02
C LEU A 59 3.82 3.10 -7.10
N ALA A 60 3.17 4.18 -7.53
CA ALA A 60 3.11 5.47 -6.86
C ALA A 60 1.72 6.10 -7.05
N GLY A 61 1.51 7.29 -6.49
CA GLY A 61 0.19 7.87 -6.32
C GLY A 61 -0.49 7.31 -5.07
N ILE A 62 -1.80 7.52 -4.95
CA ILE A 62 -2.61 7.04 -3.83
C ILE A 62 -2.41 5.53 -3.64
N ALA A 63 -2.57 4.75 -4.72
CA ALA A 63 -2.44 3.30 -4.67
C ALA A 63 -1.06 2.80 -4.21
N GLY A 64 0.02 3.50 -4.57
CA GLY A 64 1.37 3.12 -4.16
C GLY A 64 1.67 3.44 -2.69
N VAL A 65 1.09 4.53 -2.18
CA VAL A 65 1.20 4.93 -0.76
C VAL A 65 0.39 3.96 0.10
N GLU A 66 -0.87 3.72 -0.26
CA GLU A 66 -1.76 2.80 0.45
C GLU A 66 -1.21 1.37 0.44
N LEU A 67 -0.63 0.92 -0.68
CA LEU A 67 0.03 -0.39 -0.72
C LEU A 67 1.16 -0.51 0.29
N LEU A 68 2.03 0.51 0.40
CA LEU A 68 3.11 0.48 1.39
C LEU A 68 2.56 0.44 2.83
N GLU A 69 1.55 1.25 3.12
CA GLU A 69 0.92 1.27 4.45
C GLU A 69 0.30 -0.08 4.80
N GLN A 70 -0.43 -0.70 3.88
CA GLN A 70 -1.01 -2.01 4.12
C GLN A 70 0.07 -3.09 4.34
N LEU A 71 1.22 -2.99 3.66
CA LEU A 71 2.34 -3.91 3.89
C LEU A 71 2.97 -3.73 5.29
N LEU A 72 2.99 -2.50 5.80
CA LEU A 72 3.46 -2.19 7.16
C LEU A 72 2.43 -2.63 8.21
N ASP A 73 1.16 -2.30 8.03
CA ASP A 73 0.05 -2.62 8.94
C ASP A 73 -0.15 -4.13 9.10
N ARG A 74 0.09 -4.90 8.03
CA ARG A 74 0.07 -6.37 8.05
C ARG A 74 1.35 -6.98 8.63
N GLY A 75 2.35 -6.17 8.97
CA GLY A 75 3.65 -6.63 9.46
C GLY A 75 4.45 -7.42 8.42
N TRP A 76 4.23 -7.18 7.12
CA TRP A 76 5.02 -7.83 6.06
C TRP A 76 6.33 -7.10 5.84
N LEU A 77 6.32 -5.78 5.99
CA LEU A 77 7.50 -4.96 6.02
C LEU A 77 7.66 -4.33 7.40
N GLU A 78 8.90 -4.04 7.77
CA GLU A 78 9.21 -3.21 8.92
C GLU A 78 10.24 -2.14 8.52
N PRO A 79 10.16 -0.93 9.10
CA PRO A 79 11.20 0.08 8.92
C PRO A 79 12.56 -0.43 9.43
N GLU A 80 13.60 -0.10 8.69
CA GLU A 80 15.00 -0.30 9.11
C GLU A 80 15.68 1.06 9.18
N GLU A 81 16.53 1.24 10.19
CA GLU A 81 17.38 2.43 10.27
C GLU A 81 18.21 2.57 9.01
N SER A 82 18.15 3.75 8.39
CA SER A 82 18.94 4.07 7.21
C SER A 82 19.94 5.14 7.57
N GLN A 83 21.15 5.03 7.02
CA GLN A 83 22.14 6.11 7.09
C GLN A 83 21.79 7.27 6.15
N ASP A 84 20.78 7.11 5.28
CA ASP A 84 20.29 8.16 4.39
C ASP A 84 18.99 8.80 4.90
N SER A 85 18.57 9.88 4.26
CA SER A 85 17.38 10.65 4.64
C SER A 85 16.04 9.93 4.38
N ARG A 86 16.06 8.69 3.89
CA ARG A 86 14.87 7.93 3.52
C ARG A 86 14.81 6.64 4.34
N THR A 87 13.64 6.39 4.92
CA THR A 87 13.37 5.12 5.62
C THR A 87 13.66 3.93 4.69
N SER A 88 14.53 3.03 5.14
CA SER A 88 14.69 1.71 4.52
C SER A 88 13.59 0.78 5.04
N TYR A 89 13.22 -0.24 4.26
CA TYR A 89 12.31 -1.28 4.72
C TYR A 89 12.93 -2.64 4.53
N ARG A 90 12.61 -3.58 5.42
CA ARG A 90 12.96 -4.99 5.24
C ARG A 90 11.73 -5.89 5.40
N PRO A 91 11.61 -6.96 4.60
CA PRO A 91 10.59 -7.99 4.81
C PRO A 91 10.79 -8.69 6.15
N THR A 92 9.69 -8.91 6.86
CA THR A 92 9.67 -9.79 8.03
C THR A 92 9.61 -11.25 7.57
N ALA A 93 9.79 -12.21 8.49
CA ALA A 93 9.61 -13.63 8.16
C ALA A 93 8.19 -13.93 7.62
N LEU A 94 7.16 -13.27 8.17
CA LEU A 94 5.79 -13.35 7.67
C LEU A 94 5.70 -12.72 6.27
N GLY A 95 6.26 -11.53 6.09
CA GLY A 95 6.27 -10.85 4.80
C GLY A 95 6.91 -11.65 3.69
N LEU A 96 8.07 -12.29 3.95
CA LEU A 96 8.71 -13.17 2.97
C LEU A 96 7.78 -14.30 2.51
N LYS A 97 7.10 -14.96 3.46
CA LYS A 97 6.14 -16.03 3.16
C LYS A 97 4.95 -15.52 2.33
N GLU A 98 4.37 -14.38 2.70
CA GLU A 98 3.19 -13.82 2.04
C GLU A 98 3.49 -13.21 0.67
N LEU A 99 4.67 -12.61 0.52
CA LEU A 99 5.19 -12.10 -0.76
C LEU A 99 5.49 -13.28 -1.70
N GLN A 100 6.09 -14.36 -1.20
CA GLN A 100 6.33 -15.56 -2.00
C GLN A 100 5.04 -16.21 -2.51
N GLN A 101 3.98 -16.28 -1.69
CA GLN A 101 2.64 -16.73 -2.12
C GLN A 101 2.03 -15.85 -3.23
N ARG A 102 2.58 -14.65 -3.44
CA ARG A 102 2.19 -13.70 -4.49
C ARG A 102 3.20 -13.63 -5.64
N SER A 103 4.09 -14.63 -5.73
CA SER A 103 5.16 -14.71 -6.73
C SER A 103 6.14 -13.53 -6.68
N VAL A 104 6.33 -12.95 -5.49
CA VAL A 104 7.30 -11.89 -5.22
C VAL A 104 8.47 -12.49 -4.46
N GLU A 105 9.57 -12.74 -5.16
CA GLU A 105 10.81 -13.25 -4.57
C GLU A 105 11.58 -12.10 -3.90
N ALA A 106 11.18 -11.77 -2.68
CA ALA A 106 11.71 -10.64 -1.91
C ALA A 106 13.07 -10.93 -1.24
N ILE A 107 14.02 -11.51 -1.99
CA ILE A 107 15.36 -11.81 -1.51
C ILE A 107 16.30 -10.67 -1.89
N PRO A 108 16.96 -9.99 -0.93
CA PRO A 108 17.96 -8.99 -1.25
C PRO A 108 19.11 -9.62 -2.02
N ALA A 109 19.31 -9.20 -3.26
CA ALA A 109 20.52 -9.56 -3.99
C ALA A 109 21.73 -8.91 -3.30
N THR A 110 22.64 -9.73 -2.78
CA THR A 110 23.83 -9.30 -2.03
C THR A 110 24.76 -8.37 -2.81
N ASP A 111 24.63 -8.35 -4.15
CA ASP A 111 25.51 -7.61 -5.06
C ASP A 111 24.77 -6.52 -5.89
N SER A 112 23.56 -6.14 -5.48
CA SER A 112 22.79 -5.11 -6.18
C SER A 112 23.21 -3.71 -5.76
N ARG A 113 23.70 -2.91 -6.71
CA ARG A 113 23.88 -1.46 -6.55
C ARG A 113 22.58 -0.68 -6.29
N ARG A 114 21.41 -1.30 -6.48
CA ARG A 114 20.09 -0.69 -6.23
C ARG A 114 19.65 -1.00 -4.80
N ARG A 115 19.24 0.03 -4.06
CA ARG A 115 18.57 -0.11 -2.75
C ARG A 115 17.42 -1.11 -2.86
N PHE A 116 17.39 -2.07 -1.95
CA PHE A 116 16.40 -3.16 -2.00
C PHE A 116 14.97 -2.63 -1.79
N ALA A 117 14.72 -1.93 -0.69
CA ALA A 117 13.42 -1.37 -0.35
C ALA A 117 13.57 -0.07 0.45
N TYR A 118 12.87 0.99 0.05
CA TYR A 118 12.93 2.29 0.74
C TYR A 118 11.68 3.14 0.51
N GLY A 119 11.45 4.14 1.36
CA GLY A 119 10.39 5.14 1.21
C GLY A 119 10.72 6.15 0.11
N CYS A 120 10.10 6.01 -1.05
CA CYS A 120 10.19 6.98 -2.13
C CYS A 120 9.08 8.03 -1.95
N LEU A 121 9.44 9.31 -1.88
CA LEU A 121 8.47 10.36 -1.57
C LEU A 121 7.54 10.63 -2.76
N ASP A 122 6.24 10.44 -2.54
CA ASP A 122 5.23 10.74 -3.55
C ASP A 122 5.07 12.26 -3.73
N TRP A 123 5.24 12.77 -4.95
CA TRP A 123 5.11 14.20 -5.21
C TRP A 123 3.66 14.74 -5.17
N THR A 124 2.63 13.89 -5.31
CA THR A 124 1.21 14.30 -5.15
C THR A 124 0.74 14.11 -3.71
N GLU A 125 0.98 12.94 -3.12
CA GLU A 125 0.48 12.62 -1.77
C GLU A 125 1.42 13.11 -0.67
N ARG A 126 2.70 13.33 -0.99
CA ARG A 126 3.77 13.69 -0.04
C ARG A 126 3.94 12.69 1.11
N ARG A 127 3.66 11.43 0.80
CA ARG A 127 3.85 10.27 1.67
C ARG A 127 4.75 9.26 0.96
N PRO A 128 5.46 8.40 1.70
CA PRO A 128 6.30 7.39 1.07
C PRO A 128 5.43 6.36 0.33
N HIS A 129 5.88 5.94 -0.85
CA HIS A 129 5.48 4.67 -1.48
C HIS A 129 6.71 3.76 -1.57
N LEU A 130 6.50 2.46 -1.79
CA LEU A 130 7.61 1.51 -1.80
C LEU A 130 8.49 1.69 -3.03
N GLY A 131 9.74 2.10 -2.80
CA GLY A 131 10.79 2.22 -3.79
C GLY A 131 11.77 1.05 -3.78
N GLY A 132 12.66 1.00 -4.78
CA GLY A 132 13.74 0.02 -4.85
C GLY A 132 13.40 -1.24 -5.64
N ALA A 133 14.25 -2.26 -5.51
CA ALA A 133 14.08 -3.56 -6.17
C ALA A 133 12.77 -4.23 -5.76
N LEU A 134 12.40 -4.20 -4.48
CA LEU A 134 11.16 -4.78 -3.98
C LEU A 134 9.93 -4.07 -4.55
N GLY A 135 9.95 -2.73 -4.63
CA GLY A 135 8.87 -1.96 -5.25
C GLY A 135 8.66 -2.31 -6.73
N ALA A 136 9.74 -2.63 -7.45
CA ALA A 136 9.66 -3.09 -8.84
C ALA A 136 9.07 -4.50 -8.92
N LEU A 137 9.53 -5.44 -8.08
CA LEU A 137 8.99 -6.80 -8.01
C LEU A 137 7.49 -6.83 -7.70
N LEU A 138 7.02 -5.96 -6.78
CA LEU A 138 5.58 -5.81 -6.51
C LEU A 138 4.82 -5.32 -7.74
N MET A 139 5.34 -4.32 -8.44
CA MET A 139 4.69 -3.80 -9.65
C MET A 139 4.60 -4.87 -10.73
N ASP A 140 5.64 -5.67 -10.89
CA ASP A 140 5.68 -6.78 -11.85
C ASP A 140 4.68 -7.88 -11.48
N ALA A 141 4.60 -8.27 -10.20
CA ALA A 141 3.65 -9.26 -9.72
C ALA A 141 2.18 -8.80 -9.87
N LEU A 142 1.88 -7.55 -9.49
CA LEU A 142 0.57 -6.95 -9.70
C LEU A 142 0.20 -6.96 -11.19
N ASN A 143 1.15 -6.68 -12.07
CA ASN A 143 0.93 -6.69 -13.52
C ASN A 143 0.71 -8.10 -14.08
N ALA A 144 1.51 -9.07 -13.65
CA ALA A 144 1.37 -10.47 -14.06
C ALA A 144 0.00 -11.06 -13.68
N GLN A 145 -0.57 -10.60 -12.57
CA GLN A 145 -1.85 -11.10 -12.03
C GLN A 145 -3.05 -10.21 -12.40
N GLY A 146 -2.86 -9.22 -13.28
CA GLY A 146 -3.93 -8.33 -13.75
C GLY A 146 -4.44 -7.33 -12.71
N ALA A 147 -3.84 -7.27 -11.52
CA ALA A 147 -4.19 -6.34 -10.45
C ALA A 147 -3.76 -4.90 -10.76
N ALA A 148 -2.76 -4.73 -11.61
CA ALA A 148 -2.37 -3.42 -12.13
C ALA A 148 -1.93 -3.55 -13.59
N ARG A 149 -2.04 -2.50 -14.39
CA ARG A 149 -1.46 -2.47 -15.73
C ARG A 149 -1.04 -1.07 -16.10
N ARG A 150 0.21 -0.90 -16.54
CA ARG A 150 0.66 0.38 -17.08
C ARG A 150 -0.03 0.67 -18.41
N GLN A 151 -0.63 1.85 -18.54
CA GLN A 151 -1.19 2.32 -19.80
C GLN A 151 -0.05 2.70 -20.77
N GLN A 152 -0.06 2.10 -21.97
CA GLN A 152 0.98 2.29 -22.99
C GLN A 152 1.24 3.76 -23.29
N GLY A 153 2.52 4.12 -23.47
CA GLY A 153 2.95 5.49 -23.76
C GLY A 153 2.81 6.48 -22.59
N THR A 154 2.30 6.05 -21.43
CA THR A 154 2.08 6.94 -20.28
C THR A 154 2.76 6.40 -19.03
N ARG A 155 2.67 7.15 -17.93
CA ARG A 155 3.02 6.67 -16.58
C ARG A 155 1.79 6.20 -15.79
N VAL A 156 0.59 6.36 -16.34
CA VAL A 156 -0.65 5.98 -15.64
C VAL A 156 -0.69 4.46 -15.48
N VAL A 157 -1.11 4.02 -14.31
CA VAL A 157 -1.38 2.62 -14.01
C VAL A 157 -2.89 2.48 -13.82
N LEU A 158 -3.48 1.55 -14.56
CA LEU A 158 -4.87 1.16 -14.40
C LEU A 158 -4.91 0.05 -13.35
N LEU A 159 -5.73 0.21 -12.32
CA LEU A 159 -5.93 -0.80 -11.30
C LEU A 159 -7.01 -1.79 -11.75
N GLY A 160 -6.73 -3.08 -11.60
CA GLY A 160 -7.72 -4.14 -11.79
C GLY A 160 -8.73 -4.15 -10.65
N SER A 161 -9.88 -4.78 -10.87
CA SER A 161 -10.91 -4.93 -9.83
C SER A 161 -10.41 -5.74 -8.62
N ASN A 162 -9.39 -6.59 -8.82
CA ASN A 162 -8.76 -7.39 -7.79
C ASN A 162 -7.59 -6.69 -7.06
N PHE A 163 -7.32 -5.40 -7.31
CA PHE A 163 -6.19 -4.71 -6.67
C PHE A 163 -6.30 -4.68 -5.14
N ALA A 164 -7.49 -4.35 -4.61
CA ALA A 164 -7.74 -4.32 -3.18
C ALA A 164 -7.57 -5.72 -2.55
N ASP A 165 -8.15 -6.73 -3.20
CA ASP A 165 -8.17 -8.11 -2.72
C ASP A 165 -6.81 -8.82 -2.88
N TRP A 166 -5.89 -8.26 -3.67
CA TRP A 166 -4.56 -8.82 -3.92
C TRP A 166 -3.77 -9.05 -2.63
N LEU A 167 -3.99 -8.19 -1.62
CA LEU A 167 -3.38 -8.33 -0.29
C LEU A 167 -4.16 -9.28 0.64
N GLU A 168 -5.40 -9.60 0.32
CA GLU A 168 -6.30 -10.39 1.18
C GLU A 168 -6.27 -11.87 0.85
N GLN A 169 -6.13 -12.22 -0.43
CA GLN A 169 -6.19 -13.60 -0.89
C GLN A 169 -4.82 -14.07 -1.43
N PRO A 170 -4.39 -15.30 -1.11
CA PRO A 170 -3.27 -15.91 -1.82
C PRO A 170 -3.64 -16.07 -3.30
N VAL A 171 -2.67 -15.86 -4.17
CA VAL A 171 -2.87 -15.97 -5.63
C VAL A 171 -3.16 -17.44 -5.93
N GLN A 172 -4.30 -17.70 -6.56
CA GLN A 172 -4.61 -19.06 -7.03
C GLN A 172 -3.57 -19.46 -8.08
N PRO A 173 -2.85 -20.59 -7.93
CA PRO A 173 -2.01 -21.08 -9.00
C PRO A 173 -2.89 -21.42 -10.20
N GLY A 174 -2.58 -20.82 -11.35
CA GLY A 174 -3.19 -21.15 -12.65
C GLY A 174 -2.61 -22.42 -13.25
#